data_AF-A0A0F9GTE1-F1
#
_entry.id   AF-A0A0F9GTE1-F1
#
_cell.length_a   1.000
_cell.length_b   1.000
_cell.length_c   1.000
_cell.angle_alpha   90.00
_cell.angle_beta   90.00
_cell.angle_gamma   90.00
#
_symmetry.space_group_name_H-M   'P 1'
#
loop_
_entity.id
_entity.type
_entity.pdbx_description
1 polymer ?
#
loop_
_entity_poly.entity_id
_entity_poly.type
_entity_poly.pdbx_seq_one_letter_code
_entity_poly.pdbx_strand_id
1 'polypeptide(L)'
;GSQMEAWRESKMANAYQRIKDEPIKDNCLACHTTGVDPETGQFVEEGVGCEGCHGPGRKSVVALLEGQMSAHIQNMRLDPNSTLVCLRCHNPHIPAGTHAEFYRQQPTAAPTEAPADAPTEAPTDANTDANTDANTDAPTEE
;
A
#
# COMPACT_ATOMS: atom_id res chain seq x y z
N GLY A 1 26.65 -23.83 -2.25
CA GLY A 1 26.33 -22.50 -1.71
C GLY A 1 25.06 -22.59 -0.90
N SER A 2 25.01 -21.87 0.21
CA SER A 2 23.78 -21.74 1.00
C SER A 2 22.67 -21.05 0.18
N GLN A 3 21.40 -21.20 0.59
CA GLN A 3 20.28 -20.45 -0.01
C GLN A 3 20.54 -18.94 0.03
N MET A 4 21.27 -18.46 1.05
CA MET A 4 21.64 -17.06 1.21
C MET A 4 22.66 -16.60 0.17
N GLU A 5 23.65 -17.41 -0.18
CA GLU A 5 24.59 -17.08 -1.28
C GLU A 5 23.88 -17.03 -2.63
N ALA A 6 23.05 -18.02 -2.93
CA ALA A 6 22.27 -18.01 -4.17
C ALA A 6 21.34 -16.80 -4.27
N TRP A 7 20.76 -16.36 -3.14
CA TRP A 7 19.94 -15.16 -3.11
C TRP A 7 20.76 -13.87 -3.32
N ARG A 8 21.96 -13.74 -2.73
CA ARG A 8 22.81 -12.54 -2.88
C ARG A 8 23.18 -12.25 -4.33
N GLU A 9 23.29 -13.28 -5.15
CA GLU A 9 23.61 -13.17 -6.58
C GLU A 9 22.37 -12.95 -7.47
N SER A 10 21.17 -12.92 -6.89
CA SER A 10 19.91 -12.84 -7.64
C SER A 10 19.59 -11.43 -8.15
N LYS A 11 18.64 -11.37 -9.09
CA LYS A 11 18.05 -10.11 -9.57
C LYS A 11 17.23 -9.38 -8.50
N MET A 12 16.74 -10.10 -7.49
CA MET A 12 15.96 -9.53 -6.39
C MET A 12 16.88 -8.77 -5.42
N ALA A 13 18.01 -9.38 -5.05
CA ALA A 13 19.04 -8.74 -4.23
C ALA A 13 19.60 -7.46 -4.89
N ASN A 14 19.65 -7.43 -6.22
CA ASN A 14 20.16 -6.29 -6.99
C ASN A 14 19.03 -5.41 -7.59
N ALA A 15 17.78 -5.52 -7.09
CA ALA A 15 16.64 -4.85 -7.71
C ALA A 15 16.81 -3.32 -7.76
N TYR A 16 17.35 -2.71 -6.70
CA TYR A 16 17.56 -1.25 -6.63
C TYR A 16 18.41 -0.71 -7.77
N GLN A 17 19.38 -1.48 -8.26
CA GLN A 17 20.29 -1.05 -9.32
C GLN A 17 19.57 -0.73 -10.64
N ARG A 18 18.35 -1.24 -10.84
CA ARG A 18 17.54 -0.89 -12.02
C ARG A 18 16.89 0.49 -11.93
N ILE A 19 16.72 1.01 -10.72
CA ILE A 19 16.03 2.28 -10.49
C ILE A 19 16.97 3.37 -9.98
N LYS A 20 18.25 3.08 -9.74
CA LYS A 20 19.21 4.01 -9.13
C LYS A 20 19.29 5.37 -9.84
N ASP A 21 19.11 5.38 -11.16
CA ASP A 21 19.20 6.57 -12.02
C ASP A 21 17.81 7.13 -12.39
N GLU A 22 16.72 6.58 -11.86
CA GLU A 22 15.38 7.08 -12.12
C GLU A 22 15.20 8.48 -11.50
N PRO A 23 14.62 9.44 -12.23
CA PRO A 23 14.44 10.81 -11.74
C PRO A 23 13.38 10.90 -10.64
N ILE A 24 12.39 10.00 -10.64
CA ILE A 24 11.32 9.90 -9.65
C ILE A 24 11.32 8.45 -9.14
N LYS A 25 11.51 8.27 -7.82
CA LYS A 25 11.76 6.94 -7.23
C LYS A 25 10.72 6.51 -6.22
N ASP A 26 9.92 7.42 -5.66
CA ASP A 26 9.05 7.15 -4.51
C ASP A 26 8.17 5.90 -4.71
N ASN A 27 7.50 5.81 -5.86
CA ASN A 27 6.65 4.66 -6.22
C ASN A 27 7.45 3.38 -6.54
N CYS A 28 8.75 3.48 -6.77
CA CYS A 28 9.63 2.36 -7.08
C CYS A 28 10.17 1.68 -5.81
N LEU A 29 10.37 2.45 -4.74
CA LEU A 29 11.10 1.99 -3.55
C LEU A 29 10.45 0.80 -2.87
N ALA A 30 9.11 0.74 -2.81
CA ALA A 30 8.38 -0.38 -2.20
C ALA A 30 8.68 -1.76 -2.83
N CYS A 31 9.08 -1.79 -4.11
CA CYS A 31 9.38 -3.03 -4.83
C CYS A 31 10.87 -3.26 -5.06
N HIS A 32 11.70 -2.22 -4.91
CA HIS A 32 13.13 -2.24 -5.24
C HIS A 32 14.05 -2.06 -4.03
N THR A 33 13.50 -1.90 -2.83
CA THR A 33 14.23 -1.79 -1.57
C THR A 33 13.57 -2.66 -0.49
N THR A 34 14.19 -2.72 0.69
CA THR A 34 13.64 -3.42 1.86
C THR A 34 13.42 -2.45 3.00
N GLY A 35 12.27 -2.60 3.65
CA GLY A 35 11.91 -1.79 4.82
C GLY A 35 11.67 -0.32 4.48
N VAL A 36 11.07 -0.03 3.32
CA VAL A 36 10.70 1.35 2.97
C VAL A 36 9.65 1.88 3.94
N ASP A 37 9.85 3.12 4.38
CA ASP A 37 8.85 3.97 5.01
C ASP A 37 8.10 4.74 3.90
N PRO A 38 6.79 4.51 3.73
CA PRO A 38 6.02 5.14 2.66
C PRO A 38 5.85 6.66 2.84
N GLU A 39 6.05 7.20 4.05
CA GLU A 39 5.89 8.63 4.31
C GLU A 39 7.18 9.40 4.00
N THR A 40 8.33 8.81 4.32
CA THR A 40 9.64 9.48 4.18
C THR A 40 10.44 9.01 2.97
N GLY A 41 10.08 7.88 2.38
CA GLY A 41 10.86 7.20 1.33
C GLY A 41 12.18 6.62 1.83
N GLN A 42 12.46 6.66 3.14
CA GLN A 42 13.65 6.03 3.71
C GLN A 42 13.51 4.52 3.67
N PHE A 43 14.61 3.81 3.43
CA PHE A 43 14.64 2.34 3.41
C PHE A 43 15.85 1.81 4.18
N VAL A 44 15.77 0.55 4.60
CA VAL A 44 16.82 -0.09 5.42
C VAL A 44 17.91 -0.69 4.55
N GLU A 45 17.54 -1.30 3.42
CA GLU A 45 18.48 -1.97 2.51
C GLU A 45 18.13 -1.72 1.04
N GLU A 46 19.15 -1.57 0.19
CA GLU A 46 18.99 -1.61 -1.27
C GLU A 46 18.64 -3.03 -1.73
N GLY A 47 17.69 -3.15 -2.64
CA GLY A 47 17.23 -4.44 -3.15
C GLY A 47 16.19 -5.12 -2.26
N VAL A 48 15.68 -6.26 -2.72
CA VAL A 48 14.61 -7.03 -2.05
C VAL A 48 15.23 -8.11 -1.17
N GLY A 49 15.66 -7.70 0.02
CA GLY A 49 16.23 -8.48 1.13
C GLY A 49 15.28 -9.52 1.72
N CYS A 50 15.77 -10.23 2.74
CA CYS A 50 15.03 -11.32 3.41
C CYS A 50 13.64 -10.89 3.88
N GLU A 51 13.55 -9.70 4.48
CA GLU A 51 12.32 -9.14 5.02
C GLU A 51 11.35 -8.62 3.95
N GLY A 52 11.83 -8.44 2.71
CA GLY A 52 10.98 -8.08 1.57
C GLY A 52 9.89 -9.12 1.30
N CYS A 53 10.20 -10.41 1.56
CA CYS A 53 9.26 -11.53 1.46
C CYS A 53 8.80 -12.05 2.84
N HIS A 54 9.69 -12.12 3.83
CA HIS A 54 9.39 -12.73 5.14
C HIS A 54 8.76 -11.78 6.16
N GLY A 55 8.55 -10.51 5.81
CA GLY A 55 8.12 -9.49 6.77
C GLY A 55 9.21 -9.19 7.81
N PRO A 56 8.90 -8.38 8.86
CA PRO A 56 9.87 -8.01 9.89
C PRO A 56 10.32 -9.24 10.71
N GLY A 57 11.43 -9.87 10.29
CA GLY A 57 11.93 -11.12 10.83
C GLY A 57 12.29 -10.99 12.32
N ARG A 58 12.91 -9.88 12.72
CA ARG A 58 13.20 -9.62 14.13
C ARG A 58 11.93 -9.59 15.00
N LYS A 59 10.90 -8.87 14.55
CA LYS A 59 9.62 -8.78 15.29
C LYS A 59 8.91 -10.13 15.35
N SER A 60 8.97 -10.88 14.25
CA SER A 60 8.45 -12.24 14.19
C SER A 60 9.15 -13.17 15.20
N VAL A 61 10.48 -13.13 15.29
CA VAL A 61 11.26 -13.93 16.25
C VAL A 61 10.99 -13.50 17.69
N VAL A 62 10.93 -12.20 17.98
CA VAL A 62 10.59 -11.71 19.32
C VAL A 62 9.21 -12.21 19.75
N ALA A 63 8.20 -12.07 18.89
CA ALA A 63 6.85 -12.57 19.17
C ALA A 63 6.81 -14.08 19.41
N LEU A 64 7.61 -14.86 18.65
CA LEU A 64 7.74 -16.30 18.87
C LEU A 64 8.31 -16.62 20.26
N LEU A 65 9.40 -15.95 20.64
CA LEU A 65 10.08 -16.16 21.93
C LEU A 65 9.21 -15.73 23.12
N GLU A 66 8.35 -14.73 22.94
CA GLU A 66 7.37 -14.29 23.94
C GLU A 66 6.10 -15.17 23.98
N GLY A 67 6.04 -16.24 23.18
CA GLY A 67 4.89 -17.15 23.12
C GLY A 67 3.67 -16.56 22.40
N GLN A 68 3.82 -15.44 21.71
CA GLN A 68 2.75 -14.73 20.99
C GLN A 68 2.60 -15.27 19.56
N MET A 69 2.15 -16.52 19.42
CA MET A 69 2.05 -17.20 18.11
C MET A 69 1.21 -16.42 17.08
N SER A 70 0.10 -15.79 17.49
CA SER A 70 -0.71 -14.96 16.59
C SER A 70 0.06 -13.74 16.06
N ALA A 71 0.84 -13.06 16.91
CA ALA A 71 1.67 -11.94 16.50
C ALA A 71 2.85 -12.40 15.62
N HIS A 72 3.44 -13.56 15.92
CA HIS A 72 4.48 -14.18 15.10
C HIS A 72 4.02 -14.41 13.66
N ILE A 73 2.84 -15.01 13.48
CA ILE A 73 2.23 -15.28 12.16
C ILE A 73 1.91 -13.96 11.44
N GLN A 74 1.32 -12.99 12.12
CA GLN A 74 1.03 -11.67 11.54
C GLN A 74 2.30 -10.93 11.10
N ASN A 75 3.39 -11.08 11.86
CA ASN A 75 4.69 -10.48 11.53
C ASN A 75 5.38 -11.15 10.35
N MET A 76 5.09 -12.43 10.04
CA MET A 76 5.64 -13.08 8.86
C MET A 76 4.99 -12.61 7.54
N ARG A 77 3.89 -11.85 7.63
CA ARG A 77 3.15 -11.12 6.56
C ARG A 77 2.71 -11.90 5.31
N LEU A 78 3.36 -13.00 4.93
CA LEU A 78 3.10 -13.77 3.70
C LEU A 78 3.33 -15.26 3.95
N ASP A 79 2.47 -16.09 3.37
CA ASP A 79 2.72 -17.54 3.27
C ASP A 79 3.88 -17.75 2.28
N PRO A 80 5.01 -18.35 2.71
CA PRO A 80 6.16 -18.59 1.84
C PRO A 80 5.84 -19.53 0.66
N ASN A 81 4.72 -20.25 0.69
CA ASN A 81 4.28 -21.13 -0.39
C ASN A 81 3.29 -20.48 -1.37
N SER A 82 2.85 -19.24 -1.10
CA SER A 82 1.85 -18.56 -1.92
C SER A 82 2.51 -17.74 -3.02
N THR A 83 2.05 -17.88 -4.27
CA THR A 83 2.46 -17.03 -5.40
C THR A 83 2.18 -15.54 -5.17
N LEU A 84 1.28 -15.20 -4.24
CA LEU A 84 0.96 -13.80 -3.91
C LEU A 84 2.18 -13.01 -3.41
N VAL A 85 3.19 -13.67 -2.83
CA VAL A 85 4.45 -13.01 -2.46
C VAL A 85 5.14 -12.37 -3.66
N CYS A 86 5.09 -13.04 -4.81
CA CYS A 86 5.72 -12.57 -6.04
C CYS A 86 4.93 -11.41 -6.65
N LEU A 87 3.60 -11.50 -6.62
CA LEU A 87 2.70 -10.58 -7.30
C LEU A 87 2.60 -9.20 -6.64
N ARG A 88 3.08 -9.05 -5.39
CA ARG A 88 3.25 -7.73 -4.77
C ARG A 88 4.10 -6.79 -5.63
N CYS A 89 5.15 -7.33 -6.26
CA CYS A 89 6.08 -6.55 -7.08
C CYS A 89 5.91 -6.88 -8.57
N HIS A 90 5.65 -8.15 -8.90
CA HIS A 90 5.47 -8.59 -10.27
C HIS A 90 3.98 -8.56 -10.66
N ASN A 91 3.54 -7.42 -11.17
CA ASN A 91 2.20 -7.29 -11.72
C ASN A 91 2.18 -7.72 -13.21
N PRO A 92 1.53 -8.84 -13.56
CA PRO A 92 1.55 -9.36 -14.94
C PRO A 92 0.78 -8.49 -15.94
N HIS A 93 -0.01 -7.52 -15.48
CA HIS A 93 -0.72 -6.57 -16.33
C HIS A 93 0.13 -5.33 -16.68
N ILE A 94 1.35 -5.24 -16.14
CA ILE A 94 2.29 -4.17 -16.46
C ILE A 94 3.49 -4.80 -17.20
N PRO A 95 3.60 -4.62 -18.53
CA PRO A 95 4.76 -5.10 -19.27
C PRO A 95 6.07 -4.50 -18.76
N ALA A 96 7.14 -5.32 -18.72
CA ALA A 96 8.45 -4.86 -18.24
C ALA A 96 8.99 -3.63 -19.01
N GLY A 97 8.68 -3.52 -20.30
CA GLY A 97 9.11 -2.37 -21.14
C GLY A 97 8.41 -1.05 -20.82
N THR A 98 7.23 -1.09 -20.18
CA THR A 98 6.45 0.10 -19.81
C THR A 98 6.39 0.29 -18.29
N HIS A 99 7.05 -0.57 -17.53
CA HIS A 99 6.99 -0.65 -16.07
C HIS A 99 7.42 0.66 -15.39
N ALA A 100 8.58 1.19 -15.74
CA ALA A 100 9.08 2.43 -15.15
C ALA A 100 8.15 3.61 -15.47
N GLU A 101 7.71 3.74 -16.72
CA GLU A 101 6.82 4.81 -17.14
C GLU A 101 5.48 4.77 -16.40
N PHE A 102 4.91 3.57 -16.25
CA PHE A 102 3.65 3.39 -15.52
C PHE A 102 3.75 3.88 -14.06
N TYR A 103 4.82 3.53 -13.34
CA TYR A 103 4.96 3.93 -11.94
C TYR A 103 5.44 5.37 -11.73
N ARG A 104 6.13 5.97 -12.72
CA ARG A 104 6.44 7.42 -12.68
C ARG A 104 5.19 8.28 -12.66
N GLN A 105 4.13 7.84 -13.34
CA GLN A 105 2.88 8.58 -13.48
C GLN A 105 1.90 8.33 -12.31
N GLN A 106 2.19 7.38 -11.42
CA GLN A 106 1.29 7.13 -10.29
C GLN A 106 1.36 8.29 -9.28
N PRO A 107 0.22 8.68 -8.71
CA PRO A 107 0.22 9.60 -7.58
C PRO A 107 1.06 8.99 -6.46
N THR A 108 2.08 9.71 -6.01
CA THR A 108 2.73 9.36 -4.75
C THR A 108 1.73 9.66 -3.62
N ALA A 109 1.80 8.91 -2.53
CA ALA A 109 1.11 9.32 -1.31
C ALA A 109 1.77 10.63 -0.87
N ALA A 110 1.19 11.77 -1.25
CA ALA A 110 1.60 13.05 -0.70
C ALA A 110 1.46 12.95 0.82
N PRO A 111 2.40 13.52 1.61
CA PRO A 111 2.13 13.71 3.03
C PRO A 111 0.78 14.40 3.13
N THR A 112 -0.15 13.79 3.87
CA THR A 112 -1.47 14.37 4.08
C THR A 112 -1.26 15.63 4.90
N GLU A 113 -1.07 16.77 4.24
CA GLU A 113 -1.40 18.04 4.88
C GLU A 113 -2.90 17.99 5.10
N ALA A 114 -3.30 17.85 6.36
CA ALA A 114 -4.67 18.09 6.76
C ALA A 114 -5.10 19.43 6.14
N PRO A 115 -6.29 19.52 5.52
CA PRO A 115 -6.69 20.76 4.85
C PRO A 115 -6.67 21.89 5.87
N ALA A 116 -5.79 22.87 5.66
CA ALA A 116 -5.80 24.11 6.41
C ALA A 116 -7.08 24.86 6.05
N ASP A 117 -7.94 25.05 7.06
CA ASP A 117 -9.06 25.97 7.15
C ASP A 117 -10.00 26.06 5.94
N ALA A 118 -11.08 25.27 5.99
CA ALA A 118 -12.32 25.65 5.31
C ALA A 118 -12.95 26.84 6.06
N PRO A 119 -13.28 27.97 5.40
CA PRO A 119 -14.05 29.01 6.04
C PRO A 119 -15.44 28.48 6.41
N THR A 120 -15.77 28.57 7.69
CA THR A 120 -17.09 28.27 8.23
C THR A 120 -18.04 29.40 7.83
N GLU A 121 -18.70 29.28 6.69
CA GLU A 121 -19.91 30.03 6.41
C GLU A 121 -21.09 29.06 6.54
N ALA A 122 -21.83 29.21 7.65
CA ALA A 122 -23.05 28.48 7.90
C ALA A 122 -24.12 28.90 6.87
N PRO A 123 -24.85 27.97 6.25
CA PRO A 123 -26.02 28.34 5.47
C PRO A 123 -27.09 28.87 6.43
N THR A 124 -27.47 30.13 6.27
CA THR A 124 -28.66 30.71 6.91
C THR A 124 -29.90 29.94 6.46
N ASP A 125 -30.63 29.41 7.44
CA ASP A 125 -31.94 28.78 7.29
C ASP A 125 -32.95 29.75 6.64
N ALA A 126 -33.51 29.34 5.51
CA ALA A 126 -34.77 29.85 5.01
C ALA A 126 -35.58 28.67 4.45
N ASN A 127 -36.14 27.86 5.35
CA ASN A 127 -37.25 26.99 5.01
C ASN A 127 -38.47 27.44 5.81
N THR A 128 -39.33 28.23 5.17
CA THR A 128 -40.67 28.52 5.65
C THR A 128 -41.57 28.66 4.43
N ASP A 129 -42.71 27.97 4.52
CA ASP A 129 -43.89 27.98 3.65
C ASP A 129 -43.82 27.13 2.37
N ALA A 130 -44.74 26.21 2.08
CA ALA A 130 -45.99 25.82 2.72
C ALA A 130 -46.35 24.40 2.22
N ASN A 131 -46.74 23.51 3.13
CA ASN A 131 -47.46 22.29 2.78
C ASN A 131 -48.88 22.42 3.33
N THR A 132 -49.83 22.75 2.45
CA THR A 132 -51.25 22.81 2.80
C THR A 132 -52.06 22.41 1.58
N ASP A 133 -52.95 21.44 1.82
CA ASP A 133 -54.09 20.97 1.03
C ASP A 133 -53.78 20.07 -0.20
N ALA A 134 -54.41 18.90 -0.42
CA ALA A 134 -55.57 18.28 0.22
C ALA A 134 -55.52 16.76 -0.01
N ASN A 135 -55.89 15.99 1.02
CA ASN A 135 -56.30 14.60 0.89
C ASN A 135 -57.82 14.55 1.05
N THR A 136 -58.53 13.98 0.07
CA THR A 136 -59.97 13.71 0.15
C THR A 136 -60.26 12.49 -0.71
N ASP A 137 -60.62 11.39 -0.03
CA ASP A 137 -61.63 10.34 -0.32
C ASP A 137 -61.81 9.86 -1.79
N ALA A 138 -61.93 8.58 -2.18
CA ALA A 138 -62.41 7.34 -1.57
C ALA A 138 -62.17 6.16 -2.58
N PRO A 139 -62.44 4.88 -2.24
CA PRO A 139 -62.00 3.69 -2.99
C PRO A 139 -63.07 3.13 -3.94
N THR A 140 -62.65 2.26 -4.87
CA THR A 140 -63.55 1.22 -5.45
C THR A 140 -62.77 -0.01 -5.92
N GLU A 141 -63.40 -1.16 -5.66
CA GLU A 141 -63.02 -2.54 -5.96
C GLU A 141 -63.19 -2.89 -7.46
N GLU A 142 -62.32 -3.77 -7.98
CA GLU A 142 -62.66 -5.07 -8.59
C GLU A 142 -61.46 -6.02 -8.50
#